data_AF-A0A1W1W9N2-F1
#
_entry.id   AF-A0A1W1W9N2-F1
#
_cell.length_a   1.000
_cell.length_b   1.000
_cell.length_c   1.000
_cell.angle_alpha   90.00
_cell.angle_beta   90.00
_cell.angle_gamma   90.00
#
_symmetry.space_group_name_H-M   'P 1'
#
loop_
_entity.id
_entity.type
_entity.pdbx_description
1 polymer ?
#
loop_
_entity_poly.entity_id
_entity_poly.type
_entity_poly.pdbx_seq_one_letter_code
_entity_poly.pdbx_strand_id
1 'polypeptide(L)'
;MQETKKAANTLDPQRQYAQLLTLWAQGNKILRRQTNGQPDARVLQSWKLGQSMASHGIEVLPLRLEPAIFLLAPTPTDALWCVLVDRDYGMHNSQLFRRMLWLDHKEKPALHAGPIWSISENLAKKLGVMQWKILCQWMDRACDDVEWPENWQAITVLAGLSHQPQLIGQAPAQDWFGLSQLWRHQGTWQRVHLQKDYPWLQYDPVPKKYLWPCS
;
A
#
# COMPACT_ATOMS: atom_id res chain seq x y z
N MET A 1 -47.76 15.27 -5.71
CA MET A 1 -47.15 14.03 -5.18
C MET A 1 -45.65 14.29 -5.03
N GLN A 2 -45.19 14.45 -3.81
CA GLN A 2 -43.79 14.74 -3.48
C GLN A 2 -42.93 13.49 -3.64
N GLU A 3 -41.95 13.55 -4.54
CA GLU A 3 -40.85 12.59 -4.58
C GLU A 3 -39.99 12.76 -3.32
N THR A 4 -40.13 11.82 -2.39
CA THR A 4 -39.24 11.68 -1.24
C THR A 4 -37.91 11.10 -1.74
N LYS A 5 -37.02 11.99 -2.21
CA LYS A 5 -35.59 11.68 -2.32
C LYS A 5 -35.06 11.41 -0.91
N LYS A 6 -34.99 10.13 -0.54
CA LYS A 6 -34.08 9.64 0.51
C LYS A 6 -32.65 9.99 0.08
N ALA A 7 -32.21 11.20 0.42
CA ALA A 7 -30.79 11.47 0.54
C ALA A 7 -30.28 10.54 1.65
N ALA A 8 -29.57 9.48 1.26
CA ALA A 8 -28.87 8.65 2.21
C ALA A 8 -27.94 9.58 3.00
N ASN A 9 -28.10 9.58 4.33
CA ASN A 9 -27.19 10.22 5.29
C ASN A 9 -25.81 9.56 5.20
N THR A 10 -25.06 9.80 4.15
CA THR A 10 -23.61 9.57 4.15
C THR A 10 -23.03 10.60 5.10
N LEU A 11 -22.62 10.17 6.29
CA LEU A 11 -21.85 10.98 7.22
C LEU A 11 -20.70 11.65 6.45
N ASP A 12 -20.52 12.95 6.70
CA ASP A 12 -19.41 13.73 6.16
C ASP A 12 -18.08 12.98 6.38
N PRO A 13 -17.31 12.70 5.31
CA PRO A 13 -16.02 12.00 5.41
C PRO A 13 -15.06 12.62 6.43
N GLN A 14 -15.10 13.94 6.61
CA GLN A 14 -14.28 14.63 7.62
C GLN A 14 -14.72 14.27 9.05
N ARG A 15 -16.02 14.10 9.29
CA ARG A 15 -16.55 13.64 10.58
C ARG A 15 -16.23 12.17 10.84
N GLN A 16 -16.33 11.29 9.84
CA GLN A 16 -15.95 9.89 9.99
C GLN A 16 -14.46 9.74 10.33
N TYR A 17 -13.61 10.52 9.65
CA TYR A 17 -12.19 10.60 9.95
C TYR A 17 -11.91 11.09 11.37
N ALA A 18 -12.59 12.16 11.82
CA ALA A 18 -12.46 12.66 13.18
C ALA A 18 -12.92 11.65 14.25
N GLN A 19 -13.99 10.90 13.97
CA GLN A 19 -14.48 9.84 14.86
C GLN A 19 -13.49 8.66 14.96
N LEU A 20 -12.94 8.21 13.83
CA LEU A 20 -11.89 7.18 13.80
C LEU A 20 -10.67 7.64 14.60
N LEU A 21 -10.15 8.85 14.36
CA LEU A 21 -9.03 9.39 15.13
C LEU A 21 -9.33 9.49 16.63
N THR A 22 -10.57 9.83 16.99
CA THR A 22 -11.00 9.90 18.39
C THR A 22 -11.01 8.51 19.03
N LEU A 23 -11.52 7.48 18.34
CA LEU A 23 -11.47 6.10 18.80
C LEU A 23 -10.02 5.61 18.96
N TRP A 24 -9.16 5.91 18.00
CA TRP A 24 -7.72 5.61 18.08
C TRP A 24 -7.05 6.32 19.27
N ALA A 25 -7.39 7.59 19.53
CA ALA A 25 -6.85 8.34 20.66
C ALA A 25 -7.34 7.83 22.02
N GLN A 26 -8.63 7.48 22.11
CA GLN A 26 -9.22 6.89 23.33
C GLN A 26 -8.64 5.51 23.62
N GLY A 27 -8.56 4.65 22.62
CA GLY A 27 -7.98 3.31 22.79
C GLY A 27 -6.49 3.35 23.14
N ASN A 28 -5.71 4.34 22.65
CA ASN A 28 -4.30 4.51 23.08
C ASN A 28 -4.19 4.77 24.58
N LYS A 29 -5.07 5.61 25.14
CA LYS A 29 -5.10 5.89 26.59
C LYS A 29 -5.53 4.66 27.39
N ILE A 30 -6.52 3.92 26.91
CA ILE A 30 -7.00 2.69 27.56
C ILE A 30 -5.90 1.62 27.55
N LEU A 31 -5.27 1.40 26.40
CA LEU A 31 -4.16 0.45 26.25
C LEU A 31 -3.00 0.79 27.19
N ARG A 32 -2.53 2.04 27.21
CA ARG A 32 -1.46 2.45 28.12
C ARG A 32 -1.79 2.23 29.60
N ARG A 33 -3.07 2.35 29.98
CA ARG A 33 -3.54 2.08 31.34
C ARG A 33 -3.61 0.58 31.60
N GLN A 34 -4.13 -0.20 30.66
CA GLN A 34 -4.23 -1.66 30.76
C GLN A 34 -2.86 -2.33 30.80
N THR A 35 -1.88 -1.80 30.06
CA THR A 35 -0.51 -2.31 30.10
C THR A 35 0.27 -1.84 31.32
N ASN A 36 -0.31 -1.05 32.24
CA ASN A 36 0.25 -0.69 33.56
C ASN A 36 1.75 -0.28 33.55
N GLY A 37 2.20 0.42 32.51
CA GLY A 37 3.61 0.80 32.35
C GLY A 37 4.55 -0.36 32.01
N GLN A 38 4.06 -1.60 31.91
CA GLN A 38 4.76 -2.66 31.20
C GLN A 38 4.67 -2.37 29.69
N PRO A 39 5.81 -2.32 29.00
CA PRO A 39 5.82 -2.13 27.57
C PRO A 39 5.44 -3.47 26.93
N ASP A 40 4.16 -3.74 26.72
CA ASP A 40 3.78 -4.55 25.57
C ASP A 40 4.06 -3.70 24.32
N ALA A 41 5.36 -3.58 24.03
CA ALA A 41 5.92 -2.65 23.07
C ALA A 41 5.30 -2.88 21.69
N ARG A 42 5.01 -4.15 21.38
CA ARG A 42 4.41 -4.61 20.14
C ARG A 42 2.94 -4.22 20.02
N VAL A 43 2.08 -4.52 21.00
CA VAL A 43 0.69 -4.02 21.02
C VAL A 43 0.61 -2.50 20.83
N LEU A 44 1.48 -1.74 21.51
CA LEU A 44 1.53 -0.28 21.38
C LEU A 44 2.06 0.17 20.00
N GLN A 45 3.03 -0.55 19.42
CA GLN A 45 3.53 -0.32 18.07
C GLN A 45 2.44 -0.57 17.02
N SER A 46 1.74 -1.71 17.11
CA SER A 46 0.57 -2.04 16.30
C SER A 46 -0.47 -0.93 16.39
N TRP A 47 -0.76 -0.44 17.59
CA TRP A 47 -1.72 0.65 17.78
C TRP A 47 -1.29 1.95 17.10
N LYS A 48 -0.01 2.33 17.24
CA LYS A 48 0.54 3.53 16.59
C LYS A 48 0.57 3.42 15.07
N LEU A 49 0.84 2.23 14.55
CA LEU A 49 0.76 1.95 13.11
C LEU A 49 -0.66 2.18 12.60
N GLY A 50 -1.65 1.54 13.23
CA GLY A 50 -3.06 1.69 12.86
C GLY A 50 -3.53 3.14 12.93
N GLN A 51 -3.12 3.89 13.96
CA GLN A 51 -3.39 5.32 14.08
C GLN A 51 -2.75 6.14 12.94
N SER A 52 -1.50 5.83 12.57
CA SER A 52 -0.79 6.50 11.46
C SER A 52 -1.52 6.26 10.13
N MET A 53 -1.89 5.02 9.86
CA MET A 53 -2.62 4.65 8.65
C MET A 53 -4.00 5.32 8.61
N ALA A 54 -4.74 5.30 9.73
CA ALA A 54 -6.00 6.02 9.84
C ALA A 54 -5.82 7.52 9.55
N SER A 55 -4.74 8.14 10.04
CA SER A 55 -4.44 9.56 9.78
C SER A 55 -4.12 9.88 8.32
N HIS A 56 -3.73 8.87 7.53
CA HIS A 56 -3.55 8.99 6.08
C HIS A 56 -4.83 8.72 5.28
N GLY A 57 -5.98 8.60 5.96
CA GLY A 57 -7.30 8.42 5.35
C GLY A 57 -7.66 6.98 5.02
N ILE A 58 -6.88 6.00 5.50
CA ILE A 58 -7.19 4.57 5.34
C ILE A 58 -8.18 4.16 6.43
N GLU A 59 -9.24 3.45 6.07
CA GLU A 59 -10.11 2.84 7.09
C GLU A 59 -9.41 1.59 7.65
N VAL A 60 -9.20 1.59 8.97
CA VAL A 60 -8.45 0.55 9.67
C VAL A 60 -9.28 0.03 10.83
N LEU A 61 -9.61 -1.26 10.78
CA LEU A 61 -10.24 -1.97 11.89
C LEU A 61 -9.23 -2.96 12.50
N PRO A 62 -8.77 -2.73 13.74
CA PRO A 62 -7.90 -3.68 14.43
C PRO A 62 -8.71 -4.91 14.87
N LEU A 63 -8.25 -6.11 14.52
CA LEU A 63 -8.88 -7.38 14.93
C LEU A 63 -8.15 -8.03 16.12
N ARG A 64 -6.82 -8.01 16.09
CA ARG A 64 -5.92 -8.45 17.16
C ARG A 64 -4.63 -7.64 17.06
N LEU A 65 -4.09 -7.16 18.17
CA LEU A 65 -2.91 -6.28 18.15
C LEU A 65 -1.60 -7.00 18.45
N GLU A 66 -1.67 -8.27 18.88
CA GLU A 66 -0.55 -9.19 19.11
C GLU A 66 -0.96 -10.64 18.72
N PRO A 67 -0.46 -11.19 17.61
CA PRO A 67 0.26 -10.47 16.54
C PRO A 67 -0.62 -9.38 15.93
N ALA A 68 -0.02 -8.40 15.25
CA ALA A 68 -0.74 -7.31 14.62
C ALA A 68 -1.58 -7.84 13.44
N ILE A 69 -2.89 -7.61 13.50
CA ILE A 69 -3.87 -7.96 12.46
C ILE A 69 -4.82 -6.78 12.26
N PHE A 70 -4.77 -6.19 11.06
CA PHE A 70 -5.63 -5.09 10.65
C PHE A 70 -6.46 -5.47 9.44
N LEU A 71 -7.76 -5.22 9.49
CA LEU A 71 -8.59 -5.14 8.30
C LEU A 71 -8.49 -3.72 7.74
N LEU A 72 -8.07 -3.61 6.48
CA LEU A 72 -7.84 -2.35 5.80
C LEU A 72 -8.84 -2.18 4.66
N ALA A 73 -9.49 -1.02 4.59
CA ALA A 73 -10.29 -0.60 3.45
C ALA A 73 -9.80 0.78 2.96
N PRO A 74 -9.03 0.84 1.85
CA PRO A 74 -8.59 2.12 1.28
C PRO A 74 -9.75 2.95 0.72
N THR A 75 -10.87 2.31 0.37
CA THR A 75 -12.07 3.00 -0.11
C THR A 75 -13.29 2.27 0.46
N PRO A 76 -14.13 2.93 1.26
CA PRO A 76 -15.22 2.28 2.00
C PRO A 76 -16.31 1.67 1.10
N THR A 77 -16.40 2.13 -0.15
CA THR A 77 -17.41 1.67 -1.12
C THR A 77 -16.89 0.59 -2.07
N ASP A 78 -15.58 0.39 -2.16
CA ASP A 78 -14.99 -0.61 -3.04
C ASP A 78 -14.74 -1.91 -2.27
N ALA A 79 -14.95 -3.06 -2.91
CA ALA A 79 -14.60 -4.37 -2.36
C ALA A 79 -13.08 -4.62 -2.24
N LEU A 80 -12.27 -3.54 -2.19
CA LEU A 80 -10.82 -3.56 -2.22
C LEU A 80 -10.20 -3.65 -0.81
N TRP A 81 -10.78 -4.49 0.06
CA TRP A 81 -10.22 -4.73 1.38
C TRP A 81 -9.04 -5.69 1.34
N CYS A 82 -8.10 -5.52 2.27
CA CYS A 82 -7.02 -6.47 2.54
C CYS A 82 -6.80 -6.64 4.04
N VAL A 83 -6.14 -7.72 4.43
CA VAL A 83 -5.74 -7.98 5.81
C VAL A 83 -4.23 -7.79 5.91
N LEU A 84 -3.79 -6.77 6.63
CA LEU A 84 -2.39 -6.57 6.97
C LEU A 84 -2.08 -7.36 8.25
N VAL A 85 -1.12 -8.26 8.17
CA VAL A 85 -0.80 -9.18 9.28
C VAL A 85 0.68 -9.34 9.46
N ASP A 86 1.16 -9.47 10.70
CA ASP A 86 2.57 -9.77 10.97
C ASP A 86 3.06 -10.95 10.13
N ARG A 87 4.23 -10.78 9.50
CA ARG A 87 4.81 -11.78 8.60
C ARG A 87 4.89 -13.16 9.22
N ASP A 88 5.41 -13.26 10.45
CA ASP A 88 5.56 -14.55 11.13
C ASP A 88 4.21 -15.26 11.26
N TYR A 89 3.14 -14.53 11.60
CA TYR A 89 1.81 -15.12 11.66
C TYR A 89 1.27 -15.48 10.27
N GLY A 90 1.43 -14.59 9.28
CA GLY A 90 0.99 -14.79 7.91
C GLY A 90 1.63 -16.00 7.22
N MET A 91 2.91 -16.27 7.48
CA MET A 91 3.62 -17.45 6.96
C MET A 91 2.99 -18.76 7.45
N HIS A 92 2.67 -18.85 8.74
CA HIS A 92 2.12 -20.06 9.35
C HIS A 92 0.61 -20.24 9.14
N ASN A 93 -0.09 -19.17 8.75
CA ASN A 93 -1.55 -19.12 8.67
C ASN A 93 -2.06 -18.58 7.33
N SER A 94 -1.32 -18.84 6.24
CA SER A 94 -1.59 -18.28 4.92
C SER A 94 -2.98 -18.59 4.35
N GLN A 95 -3.59 -19.68 4.81
CA GLN A 95 -4.94 -20.13 4.45
C GLN A 95 -6.08 -19.31 5.08
N LEU A 96 -5.82 -18.50 6.12
CA LEU A 96 -6.90 -17.83 6.87
C LEU A 96 -7.53 -16.66 6.13
N PHE A 97 -6.78 -15.99 5.26
CA PHE A 97 -7.23 -14.77 4.60
C PHE A 97 -6.98 -14.83 3.10
N ARG A 98 -7.99 -14.49 2.30
CA ARG A 98 -7.89 -14.48 0.84
C ARG A 98 -6.96 -13.39 0.31
N ARG A 99 -6.92 -12.22 0.98
CA ARG A 99 -6.19 -11.02 0.54
C ARG A 99 -5.29 -10.52 1.65
N MET A 100 -4.21 -11.25 1.85
CA MET A 100 -3.31 -11.04 2.97
C MET A 100 -2.05 -10.32 2.50
N LEU A 101 -1.71 -9.23 3.17
CA LEU A 101 -0.44 -8.52 3.01
C LEU A 101 0.39 -8.73 4.27
N TRP A 102 1.62 -9.20 4.12
CA TRP A 102 2.50 -9.40 5.28
C TRP A 102 3.13 -8.09 5.73
N LEU A 103 3.10 -7.84 7.04
CA LEU A 103 3.77 -6.73 7.69
C LEU A 103 5.16 -7.19 8.14
N ASP A 104 6.18 -6.62 7.52
CA ASP A 104 7.57 -6.78 7.91
C ASP A 104 7.98 -5.67 8.89
N HIS A 105 8.36 -6.05 10.11
CA HIS A 105 8.94 -5.10 11.06
C HIS A 105 10.39 -4.71 10.71
N LYS A 106 11.03 -5.47 9.80
CA LYS A 106 12.33 -5.10 9.24
C LYS A 106 12.15 -3.93 8.26
N GLU A 107 13.13 -3.03 8.19
CA GLU A 107 13.05 -1.87 7.30
C GLU A 107 13.16 -2.21 5.82
N LYS A 108 13.74 -3.37 5.47
CA LYS A 108 14.03 -3.76 4.09
C LYS A 108 13.64 -5.23 3.82
N PRO A 109 13.12 -5.54 2.62
CA PRO A 109 12.74 -4.57 1.57
C PRO A 109 11.53 -3.72 2.00
N ALA A 110 11.33 -2.57 1.36
CA ALA A 110 10.20 -1.71 1.68
C ALA A 110 8.88 -2.31 1.17
N LEU A 111 8.92 -2.91 -0.01
CA LEU A 111 7.83 -3.66 -0.62
C LEU A 111 8.40 -4.87 -1.35
N HIS A 112 7.77 -6.02 -1.15
CA HIS A 112 8.00 -7.25 -1.89
C HIS A 112 6.71 -7.61 -2.63
N ALA A 113 6.84 -7.94 -3.92
CA ALA A 113 5.74 -8.36 -4.77
C ALA A 113 6.09 -9.69 -5.45
N GLY A 114 5.11 -10.59 -5.55
CA GLY A 114 5.32 -11.90 -6.13
C GLY A 114 4.19 -12.87 -5.73
N PRO A 115 4.50 -14.17 -5.54
CA PRO A 115 3.54 -15.15 -5.02
C PRO A 115 3.01 -14.77 -3.63
N ILE A 116 3.81 -14.01 -2.88
CA ILE A 116 3.47 -13.41 -1.61
C ILE A 116 3.80 -11.93 -1.71
N TRP A 117 2.98 -11.09 -1.08
CA TRP A 117 3.24 -9.68 -0.95
C TRP A 117 3.57 -9.35 0.51
N SER A 118 4.62 -8.54 0.71
CA SER A 118 4.95 -7.99 2.01
C SER A 118 5.31 -6.51 1.95
N ILE A 119 5.04 -5.79 3.03
CA ILE A 119 5.30 -4.37 3.17
C ILE A 119 6.02 -4.11 4.49
N SER A 120 7.03 -3.25 4.46
CA SER A 120 7.68 -2.82 5.70
C SER A 120 6.77 -1.90 6.51
N GLU A 121 6.90 -1.96 7.84
CA GLU A 121 6.15 -1.08 8.74
C GLU A 121 6.39 0.40 8.44
N ASN A 122 7.61 0.77 8.03
CA ASN A 122 7.95 2.14 7.67
C ASN A 122 7.25 2.60 6.38
N LEU A 123 7.15 1.72 5.37
CA LEU A 123 6.41 2.05 4.15
C LEU A 123 4.90 2.15 4.45
N ALA A 124 4.35 1.19 5.18
CA ALA A 124 2.92 1.14 5.54
C ALA A 124 2.43 2.44 6.22
N LYS A 125 3.26 3.03 7.08
CA LYS A 125 3.00 4.33 7.73
C LYS A 125 2.94 5.51 6.76
N LYS A 126 3.64 5.45 5.63
CA LYS A 126 3.80 6.57 4.67
C LYS A 126 2.83 6.53 3.51
N LEU A 127 2.27 5.36 3.20
CA LEU A 127 1.34 5.22 2.08
C LEU A 127 0.04 5.95 2.39
N GLY A 128 -0.43 6.75 1.42
CA GLY A 128 -1.75 7.38 1.46
C GLY A 128 -2.83 6.49 0.82
N VAL A 129 -4.07 7.00 0.81
CA VAL A 129 -5.24 6.31 0.26
C VAL A 129 -5.01 5.76 -1.15
N MET A 130 -4.46 6.59 -2.05
CA MET A 130 -4.25 6.18 -3.45
C MET A 130 -3.23 5.04 -3.54
N GLN A 131 -2.10 5.12 -2.84
CA GLN A 131 -1.07 4.09 -2.88
C GLN A 131 -1.56 2.77 -2.29
N TRP A 132 -2.30 2.83 -1.17
CA TRP A 132 -2.94 1.65 -0.60
C TRP A 132 -3.98 1.04 -1.54
N LYS A 133 -4.79 1.86 -2.22
CA LYS A 133 -5.75 1.38 -3.23
C LYS A 133 -5.04 0.62 -4.35
N ILE A 134 -3.98 1.18 -4.92
CA ILE A 134 -3.19 0.53 -5.97
C ILE A 134 -2.56 -0.75 -5.44
N LEU A 135 -1.93 -0.73 -4.27
CA LEU A 135 -1.33 -1.92 -3.67
C LEU A 135 -2.36 -3.05 -3.49
N CYS A 136 -3.54 -2.74 -2.92
CA CYS A 136 -4.61 -3.72 -2.77
C CYS A 136 -5.08 -4.28 -4.12
N GLN A 137 -5.20 -3.46 -5.16
CA GLN A 137 -5.63 -3.89 -6.50
C GLN A 137 -4.63 -4.83 -7.17
N TRP A 138 -3.33 -4.58 -6.98
CA TRP A 138 -2.26 -5.32 -7.63
C TRP A 138 -1.86 -6.59 -6.88
N MET A 139 -2.09 -6.65 -5.57
CA MET A 139 -1.76 -7.82 -4.75
C MET A 139 -2.41 -9.14 -5.22
N ASP A 140 -3.59 -9.07 -5.83
CA ASP A 140 -4.27 -10.26 -6.34
C ASP A 140 -3.75 -10.71 -7.71
N ARG A 141 -2.89 -9.92 -8.36
CA ARG A 141 -2.36 -10.23 -9.68
C ARG A 141 -1.07 -11.03 -9.55
N ALA A 142 -1.00 -12.13 -10.30
CA ALA A 142 0.25 -12.85 -10.47
C ALA A 142 1.30 -11.90 -11.09
N CYS A 143 2.44 -11.78 -10.42
CA CYS A 143 3.57 -11.01 -10.87
C CYS A 143 4.87 -11.75 -10.52
N ASP A 144 5.95 -11.37 -11.19
CA ASP A 144 7.26 -11.96 -10.91
C ASP A 144 7.76 -11.56 -9.52
N ASP A 145 8.60 -12.41 -8.94
CA ASP A 145 9.21 -12.16 -7.63
C ASP A 145 10.20 -10.98 -7.69
N VAL A 146 9.86 -9.88 -7.03
CA VAL A 146 10.64 -8.64 -7.03
C VAL A 146 10.58 -7.92 -5.69
N GLU A 147 11.71 -7.32 -5.31
CA GLU A 147 11.85 -6.50 -4.11
C GLU A 147 12.21 -5.06 -4.47
N TRP A 148 11.56 -4.11 -3.81
CA TRP A 148 11.95 -2.70 -3.81
C TRP A 148 12.48 -2.32 -2.43
N PRO A 149 13.82 -2.24 -2.25
CA PRO A 149 14.43 -2.07 -0.93
C PRO A 149 14.10 -0.76 -0.24
N GLU A 150 13.75 0.28 -0.99
CA GLU A 150 13.58 1.64 -0.45
C GLU A 150 12.17 2.18 -0.67
N ASN A 151 11.67 2.93 0.32
CA ASN A 151 10.31 3.48 0.29
C ASN A 151 9.99 4.26 -0.99
N TRP A 152 10.93 5.07 -1.47
CA TRP A 152 10.71 5.89 -2.67
C TRP A 152 10.62 5.06 -3.94
N GLN A 153 11.28 3.89 -4.01
CA GLN A 153 11.19 2.98 -5.15
C GLN A 153 9.79 2.37 -5.19
N ALA A 154 9.31 1.82 -4.07
CA ALA A 154 7.97 1.28 -3.95
C ALA A 154 6.89 2.34 -4.25
N ILE A 155 7.02 3.55 -3.71
CA ILE A 155 6.10 4.66 -4.01
C ILE A 155 6.13 5.03 -5.50
N THR A 156 7.30 5.04 -6.13
CA THR A 156 7.45 5.32 -7.57
C THR A 156 6.73 4.26 -8.40
N VAL A 157 6.88 2.98 -8.04
CA VAL A 157 6.18 1.86 -8.70
C VAL A 157 4.67 1.98 -8.55
N LEU A 158 4.18 2.19 -7.32
CA LEU A 158 2.74 2.34 -7.08
C LEU A 158 2.16 3.54 -7.84
N ALA A 159 2.90 4.64 -7.95
CA ALA A 159 2.49 5.78 -8.78
C ALA A 159 2.45 5.42 -10.27
N GLY A 160 3.48 4.76 -10.81
CA GLY A 160 3.50 4.33 -12.20
C GLY A 160 2.34 3.37 -12.53
N LEU A 161 2.09 2.37 -11.68
CA LEU A 161 0.96 1.46 -11.83
C LEU A 161 -0.40 2.17 -11.77
N SER A 162 -0.51 3.23 -10.97
CA SER A 162 -1.71 4.06 -10.91
C SER A 162 -1.99 4.78 -12.23
N HIS A 163 -0.95 5.34 -12.85
CA HIS A 163 -1.10 6.20 -14.03
C HIS A 163 -1.07 5.43 -15.34
N GLN A 164 -0.32 4.33 -15.41
CA GLN A 164 -0.09 3.56 -16.63
C GLN A 164 -0.30 2.05 -16.38
N PRO A 165 -1.49 1.63 -15.92
CA PRO A 165 -1.75 0.23 -15.57
C PRO A 165 -1.67 -0.72 -16.78
N GLN A 166 -1.88 -0.23 -18.00
CA GLN A 166 -1.81 -1.05 -19.21
C GLN A 166 -0.38 -1.21 -19.72
N LEU A 167 0.45 -0.17 -19.64
CA LEU A 167 1.83 -0.23 -20.14
C LEU A 167 2.78 -0.82 -19.08
N ILE A 168 2.77 -0.25 -17.88
CA ILE A 168 3.64 -0.68 -16.78
C ILE A 168 3.11 -1.99 -16.19
N GLY A 169 1.80 -2.05 -15.96
CA GLY A 169 1.19 -3.20 -15.30
C GLY A 169 1.10 -4.49 -16.11
N GLN A 170 1.34 -4.44 -17.43
CA GLN A 170 1.49 -5.64 -18.28
C GLN A 170 2.95 -6.02 -18.52
N ALA A 171 3.90 -5.18 -18.10
CA ALA A 171 5.32 -5.51 -18.13
C ALA A 171 5.67 -6.50 -16.98
N PRO A 172 6.77 -7.26 -17.10
CA PRO A 172 7.35 -8.00 -16.00
C PRO A 172 7.62 -7.09 -14.79
N ALA A 173 7.46 -7.63 -13.57
CA ALA A 173 7.51 -6.82 -12.36
C ALA A 173 8.91 -6.20 -12.11
N GLN A 174 9.97 -6.85 -12.60
CA GLN A 174 11.33 -6.33 -12.55
C GLN A 174 11.50 -5.01 -13.30
N ASP A 175 10.68 -4.76 -14.32
CA ASP A 175 10.77 -3.54 -15.13
C ASP A 175 9.89 -2.41 -14.59
N TRP A 176 8.95 -2.69 -13.69
CA TRP A 176 7.99 -1.70 -13.21
C TRP A 176 8.64 -0.45 -12.65
N PHE A 177 9.74 -0.60 -11.91
CA PHE A 177 10.44 0.54 -11.34
C PHE A 177 11.11 1.40 -12.42
N GLY A 178 11.86 0.79 -13.35
CA GLY A 178 12.49 1.52 -14.46
C GLY A 178 11.46 2.21 -15.36
N LEU A 179 10.36 1.53 -15.68
CA LEU A 179 9.26 2.11 -16.46
C LEU A 179 8.55 3.25 -15.71
N SER A 180 8.35 3.12 -14.40
CA SER A 180 7.74 4.17 -13.59
C SER A 180 8.63 5.41 -13.45
N GLN A 181 9.96 5.22 -13.41
CA GLN A 181 10.91 6.33 -13.47
C GLN A 181 10.84 7.06 -14.82
N LEU A 182 10.82 6.32 -15.92
CA LEU A 182 10.66 6.88 -17.26
C LEU A 182 9.35 7.67 -17.39
N TRP A 183 8.24 7.11 -16.91
CA TRP A 183 6.95 7.77 -16.89
C TRP A 183 6.96 9.05 -16.03
N ARG A 184 7.69 9.10 -14.92
CA ARG A 184 7.80 10.32 -14.10
C ARG A 184 8.58 11.44 -14.82
N HIS A 185 9.45 11.06 -15.75
CA HIS A 185 10.35 11.94 -16.48
C HIS A 185 10.06 11.94 -17.99
N GLN A 186 8.78 11.98 -18.38
CA GLN A 186 8.37 11.98 -19.79
C GLN A 186 9.04 13.11 -20.57
N GLY A 187 9.33 12.86 -21.84
CA GLY A 187 10.00 13.83 -22.71
C GLY A 187 11.50 13.97 -22.43
N THR A 188 12.07 13.22 -21.49
CA THR A 188 13.51 13.25 -21.20
C THR A 188 14.15 11.88 -21.34
N TRP A 189 15.37 11.85 -21.90
CA TRP A 189 16.17 10.63 -22.04
C TRP A 189 16.76 10.22 -20.68
N GLN A 190 16.31 9.09 -20.14
CA GLN A 190 16.76 8.55 -18.87
C GLN A 190 17.50 7.23 -19.04
N ARG A 191 18.45 6.97 -18.14
CA ARG A 191 19.09 5.66 -18.05
C ARG A 191 18.37 4.85 -16.98
N VAL A 192 17.74 3.76 -17.39
CA VAL A 192 17.07 2.82 -16.49
C VAL A 192 17.47 1.39 -16.87
N HIS A 193 17.30 0.47 -15.93
CA HIS A 193 17.47 -0.96 -16.18
C HIS A 193 16.13 -1.57 -16.56
N LEU A 194 16.06 -2.14 -17.77
CA LEU A 194 14.91 -2.90 -18.27
C LEU A 194 15.41 -4.25 -18.77
N GLN A 195 14.68 -5.32 -18.48
CA GLN A 195 15.00 -6.69 -18.91
C GLN A 195 14.75 -6.89 -20.40
N LYS A 196 13.86 -6.10 -20.99
CA LYS A 196 13.54 -6.13 -22.42
C LYS A 196 13.24 -4.73 -22.95
N ASP A 197 13.31 -4.61 -24.26
CA ASP A 197 12.89 -3.41 -24.98
C ASP A 197 11.36 -3.39 -25.14
N TYR A 198 10.80 -2.19 -25.08
CA TYR A 198 9.37 -1.94 -25.27
C TYR A 198 9.15 -1.09 -26.52
N PRO A 199 8.28 -1.53 -27.45
CA PRO A 199 8.12 -0.85 -28.75
C PRO A 199 7.52 0.56 -28.65
N TRP A 200 6.89 0.88 -27.51
CA TRP A 200 6.32 2.18 -27.21
C TRP A 200 7.31 3.13 -26.51
N LEU A 201 8.53 2.67 -26.20
CA LEU A 201 9.63 3.51 -25.75
C LEU A 201 10.56 3.80 -26.94
N GLN A 202 11.14 5.00 -26.95
CA GLN A 202 12.28 5.27 -27.82
C GLN A 202 13.56 4.87 -27.08
N TYR A 203 14.49 4.22 -27.78
CA TYR A 203 15.76 3.77 -27.23
C TYR A 203 16.92 4.31 -28.06
N ASP A 204 17.88 4.95 -27.39
CA ASP A 204 19.14 5.35 -27.98
C ASP A 204 20.24 4.37 -27.53
N PRO A 205 20.76 3.52 -28.44
CA PRO A 205 21.72 2.48 -28.09
C PRO A 205 23.10 3.03 -27.70
N VAL A 206 23.43 4.28 -28.09
CA VAL A 206 24.76 4.86 -27.83
C VAL A 206 24.93 5.23 -26.35
N PRO A 207 24.11 6.12 -25.76
CA PRO A 207 24.13 6.39 -24.33
C PRO A 207 23.37 5.33 -23.51
N LYS A 208 22.73 4.35 -24.16
CA LYS A 208 21.84 3.34 -23.54
C LYS A 208 20.75 4.00 -22.70
N LYS A 209 20.03 4.93 -23.30
CA LYS A 209 18.94 5.68 -22.66
C LYS A 209 17.61 5.35 -23.31
N TYR A 210 16.57 5.38 -22.49
CA TYR A 210 15.19 5.28 -22.94
C TYR A 210 14.51 6.63 -22.80
N LEU A 211 13.53 6.87 -23.67
CA LEU A 211 12.66 8.03 -23.61
C LEU A 211 11.21 7.54 -23.56
N TRP A 212 10.50 7.97 -22.53
CA TRP A 212 9.05 7.90 -22.49
C TRP A 212 8.50 9.08 -23.29
N PRO A 213 7.81 8.86 -24.43
CA PRO A 213 7.29 9.94 -25.26
C PRO A 213 6.24 10.76 -24.51
N CYS A 214 6.21 12.08 -24.68
CA CYS A 214 5.12 12.90 -24.16
C CYS A 214 3.81 12.50 -24.85
N SER A 215 2.81 12.14 -24.06
CA SER A 215 1.44 11.93 -24.52
C SER A 215 0.71 13.26 -24.73
#